data_AF-A0A7R6Z2N5-F1
#
_entry.id   AF-A0A7R6Z2N5-F1
#
_cell.length_a   1.000
_cell.length_b   1.000
_cell.length_c   1.000
_cell.angle_alpha   90.00
_cell.angle_beta   90.00
_cell.angle_gamma   90.00
#
_symmetry.space_group_name_H-M   'P 1'
#
loop_
_entity.id
_entity.type
_entity.pdbx_description
1 polymer ?
#
loop_
_entity_poly.entity_id
_entity_poly.type
_entity_poly.pdbx_seq_one_letter_code
_entity_poly.pdbx_strand_id
1 'polypeptide(L)'
;MGRIVLTYDPHWPMLDIDIEHGNFRGHGVVYFPESEVSEFITSLKAYPLQSAMLSLESPGLIKISVFPADGVGHLTVQIEVAEEIEADDFARVRLRTDYSRLSRFTNQLSLMAKGELTEIILEEDKA
;
A
#
# COMPACT_ATOMS: atom_id res chain seq x y z
N MET A 1 -7.45 15.77 1.51
CA MET A 1 -6.88 14.93 2.58
C MET A 1 -7.35 13.52 2.32
N GLY A 2 -6.49 12.77 1.65
CA GLY A 2 -6.64 11.35 1.39
C GLY A 2 -6.17 10.54 2.60
N ARG A 3 -6.85 9.42 2.84
CA ARG A 3 -6.54 8.44 3.88
C ARG A 3 -6.65 7.04 3.30
N ILE A 4 -5.73 6.18 3.68
CA ILE A 4 -5.76 4.76 3.38
C ILE A 4 -5.62 4.01 4.70
N VAL A 5 -6.46 3.00 4.90
CA VAL A 5 -6.39 2.10 6.04
C VAL A 5 -6.19 0.69 5.50
N LEU A 6 -5.12 0.03 5.93
CA LEU A 6 -4.87 -1.38 5.67
C LEU A 6 -5.23 -2.16 6.94
N THR A 7 -6.11 -3.14 6.83
CA THR A 7 -6.51 -4.01 7.93
C THR A 7 -6.21 -5.47 7.59
N TYR A 8 -5.62 -6.21 8.52
CA TYR A 8 -5.30 -7.63 8.33
C TYR A 8 -6.13 -8.49 9.29
N ASP A 9 -6.83 -9.48 8.75
CA ASP A 9 -7.47 -10.52 9.55
C ASP A 9 -6.53 -11.73 9.69
N PRO A 10 -6.09 -12.11 10.91
CA PRO A 10 -5.25 -13.29 11.09
C PRO A 10 -6.00 -14.62 10.98
N HIS A 11 -7.34 -14.63 11.05
CA HIS A 11 -8.15 -15.84 10.88
C HIS A 11 -8.37 -16.19 9.40
N TRP A 12 -8.39 -15.17 8.55
CA TRP A 12 -8.50 -15.27 7.09
C TRP A 12 -7.41 -14.39 6.52
N PRO A 13 -6.32 -14.91 5.91
CA PRO A 13 -5.13 -14.13 5.51
C PRO A 13 -5.44 -13.16 4.35
N MET A 14 -6.28 -12.19 4.65
CA MET A 14 -6.88 -11.20 3.79
C MET A 14 -6.40 -9.85 4.24
N LEU A 15 -6.04 -9.03 3.26
CA LEU A 15 -5.82 -7.61 3.43
C LEU A 15 -7.07 -6.88 2.99
N ASP A 16 -7.68 -6.18 3.93
CA ASP A 16 -8.78 -5.25 3.74
C ASP A 16 -8.19 -3.85 3.58
N ILE A 17 -8.66 -3.11 2.59
CA ILE A 17 -8.20 -1.75 2.29
C ILE A 17 -9.39 -0.83 2.15
N ASP A 18 -9.42 0.17 3.03
CA ASP A 18 -10.32 1.30 2.93
C ASP A 18 -9.57 2.53 2.41
N ILE A 19 -10.17 3.20 1.43
CA ILE A 19 -9.64 4.41 0.82
C ILE A 19 -10.67 5.52 0.95
N GLU A 20 -10.25 6.66 1.48
CA GLU A 20 -11.06 7.89 1.52
C GLU A 20 -10.30 9.04 0.85
N HIS A 21 -10.94 9.76 -0.08
CA HIS A 21 -10.36 10.98 -0.65
C HIS A 21 -11.44 11.97 -1.11
N GLY A 22 -11.59 13.07 -0.37
CA GLY A 22 -12.66 14.04 -0.63
C GLY A 22 -14.04 13.39 -0.40
N ASN A 23 -14.89 13.37 -1.43
CA ASN A 23 -16.19 12.69 -1.38
C ASN A 23 -16.11 11.20 -1.79
N PHE A 24 -14.93 10.73 -2.19
CA PHE A 24 -14.72 9.36 -2.60
C PHE A 24 -14.46 8.45 -1.39
N ARG A 25 -15.11 7.28 -1.39
CA ARG A 25 -14.84 6.16 -0.50
C ARG A 25 -14.80 4.88 -1.32
N GLY A 26 -13.75 4.09 -1.15
CA GLY A 26 -13.56 2.80 -1.78
C GLY A 26 -13.14 1.77 -0.75
N HIS A 27 -13.52 0.53 -0.98
CA HIS A 27 -13.20 -0.59 -0.12
C HIS A 27 -12.88 -1.79 -1.01
N GLY A 28 -11.84 -2.55 -0.65
CA GLY A 28 -11.49 -3.78 -1.34
C GLY A 28 -10.83 -4.75 -0.38
N VAL A 29 -11.10 -6.04 -0.56
CA VAL A 29 -10.50 -7.09 0.25
C VAL A 29 -9.91 -8.16 -0.66
N VAL A 30 -8.68 -8.57 -0.38
CA VAL A 30 -8.02 -9.60 -1.18
C VAL A 30 -7.00 -10.41 -0.39
N TYR A 31 -6.68 -11.58 -0.92
CA TYR A 31 -5.60 -12.42 -0.45
C TYR A 31 -4.30 -12.07 -1.17
N PHE A 32 -3.21 -11.94 -0.41
CA PHE A 32 -1.86 -11.88 -0.95
C PHE A 32 -1.08 -13.13 -0.53
N PRO A 33 -0.32 -13.77 -1.43
CA PRO A 33 0.62 -14.80 -1.04
C PRO A 33 1.67 -14.23 -0.08
N GLU A 34 1.92 -14.92 1.04
CA GLU A 34 2.89 -14.47 2.07
C GLU A 34 4.29 -14.23 1.48
N SER A 35 4.69 -15.03 0.48
CA SER A 35 5.94 -14.88 -0.24
C SER A 35 6.03 -13.54 -0.98
N GLU A 36 4.96 -13.12 -1.66
CA GLU A 36 4.92 -11.85 -2.40
C GLU A 36 4.95 -10.65 -1.45
N VAL A 37 4.24 -10.73 -0.32
CA VAL A 37 4.30 -9.72 0.74
C VAL A 37 5.72 -9.61 1.30
N SER A 38 6.37 -10.75 1.55
CA SER A 38 7.74 -10.80 2.09
C SER A 38 8.77 -10.23 1.12
N GLU A 39 8.67 -10.56 -0.17
CA GLU A 39 9.52 -10.02 -1.24
C GLU A 39 9.32 -8.51 -1.40
N PHE A 40 8.08 -8.05 -1.36
CA PHE A 40 7.74 -6.63 -1.42
C PHE A 40 8.33 -5.85 -0.24
N ILE A 41 8.13 -6.33 1.00
CA ILE A 41 8.72 -5.74 2.21
C ILE A 41 10.24 -5.70 2.13
N THR A 42 10.86 -6.77 1.62
CA THR A 42 12.32 -6.83 1.46
C THR A 42 12.81 -5.79 0.46
N SER A 43 12.08 -5.63 -0.65
CA SER A 43 12.40 -4.65 -1.69
C SER A 43 12.22 -3.20 -1.21
N LEU A 44 11.22 -2.92 -0.37
CA LEU A 44 11.00 -1.61 0.24
C LEU A 44 12.12 -1.17 1.20
N LYS A 45 12.87 -2.12 1.77
CA LYS A 45 14.00 -1.83 2.67
C LYS A 45 15.27 -1.40 1.93
N ALA A 46 15.34 -1.57 0.61
CA ALA A 46 16.52 -1.19 -0.16
C ALA A 46 16.64 0.33 -0.28
N TYR A 47 17.86 0.85 -0.12
CA TYR A 47 18.19 2.26 -0.33
C TYR A 47 19.35 2.44 -1.32
N PRO A 48 19.16 3.16 -2.44
CA PRO A 48 17.88 3.60 -2.98
C PRO A 48 17.01 2.39 -3.41
N LEU A 49 15.76 2.64 -3.81
CA LEU A 49 14.91 1.59 -4.37
C LEU A 49 15.62 0.97 -5.58
N GLN A 50 15.69 -0.37 -5.64
CA GLN A 50 16.40 -1.06 -6.72
C GLN A 50 15.62 -1.09 -8.05
N SER A 51 14.32 -0.88 -7.98
CA SER A 51 13.43 -0.75 -9.14
C SER A 51 12.85 0.66 -9.20
N ALA A 52 12.58 1.13 -10.42
CA ALA A 52 11.86 2.37 -10.65
C ALA A 52 10.41 2.31 -10.13
N MET A 53 9.86 1.11 -9.98
CA MET A 53 8.55 0.86 -9.40
C MET A 53 8.56 -0.49 -8.69
N LEU A 54 8.14 -0.50 -7.43
CA LEU A 54 7.81 -1.69 -6.68
C LEU A 54 6.30 -1.80 -6.61
N SER A 55 5.75 -2.99 -6.86
CA SER A 55 4.32 -3.22 -6.75
C SER A 55 4.03 -4.54 -6.07
N LEU A 56 3.03 -4.52 -5.19
CA LEU A 56 2.36 -5.69 -4.66
C LEU A 56 0.94 -5.68 -5.24
N GLU A 57 0.63 -6.68 -6.06
CA GLU A 57 -0.61 -6.73 -6.84
C GLU A 57 -1.31 -8.06 -6.59
N SER A 58 -2.57 -8.01 -6.19
CA SER A 58 -3.43 -9.18 -6.15
C SER A 58 -4.15 -9.31 -7.50
N PRO A 59 -4.65 -10.50 -7.88
CA PRO A 59 -5.44 -10.65 -9.08
C PRO A 59 -6.65 -9.69 -9.10
N GLY A 60 -6.53 -8.61 -9.88
CA GLY A 60 -7.59 -7.69 -10.30
C GLY A 60 -8.30 -6.85 -9.25
N LEU A 61 -7.93 -6.90 -7.96
CA LEU A 61 -8.66 -6.17 -6.91
C LEU A 61 -7.85 -5.05 -6.27
N ILE A 62 -6.57 -5.28 -5.96
CA ILE A 62 -5.76 -4.34 -5.21
C ILE A 62 -4.33 -4.30 -5.75
N LYS A 63 -3.81 -3.09 -5.93
CA LYS A 63 -2.41 -2.85 -6.24
C LYS A 63 -1.83 -1.76 -5.37
N ILE A 64 -0.77 -2.09 -4.63
CA ILE A 64 0.05 -1.15 -3.86
C ILE A 64 1.33 -0.92 -4.65
N SER A 65 1.69 0.33 -4.91
CA SER A 65 2.89 0.68 -5.68
C SER A 65 3.72 1.77 -5.00
N VAL A 66 5.04 1.67 -5.08
CA VAL A 66 5.99 2.68 -4.61
C VAL A 66 6.99 3.04 -5.70
N PHE A 67 7.12 4.32 -6.01
CA PHE A 67 8.01 4.82 -7.07
C PHE A 67 8.51 6.25 -6.79
N PRO A 68 9.63 6.68 -7.39
CA PRO A 68 10.13 8.05 -7.24
C PRO A 68 9.11 9.09 -7.72
N ALA A 69 8.88 10.13 -6.92
CA ALA A 69 8.01 11.24 -7.27
C ALA A 69 8.77 12.35 -8.04
N ASP A 70 10.03 12.57 -7.68
CA ASP A 70 10.89 13.59 -8.31
C ASP A 70 12.39 13.28 -8.12
N GLY A 71 13.23 14.09 -8.77
CA GLY A 71 14.69 13.96 -8.73
C GLY A 71 15.36 14.39 -7.42
N VAL A 72 14.60 14.83 -6.40
CA VAL A 72 15.14 15.26 -5.11
C VAL A 72 14.87 14.26 -3.97
N GLY A 73 14.38 13.06 -4.32
CA GLY A 73 14.30 11.92 -3.41
C GLY A 73 12.94 11.71 -2.74
N HIS A 74 11.89 12.44 -3.17
CA HIS A 74 10.53 12.12 -2.73
C HIS A 74 10.03 10.86 -3.41
N LEU A 75 9.17 10.13 -2.71
CA LEU A 75 8.56 8.89 -3.18
C LEU A 75 7.03 9.06 -3.21
N THR A 76 6.37 8.30 -4.06
CA THR A 76 4.92 8.18 -4.09
C THR A 76 4.55 6.77 -3.65
N VAL A 77 3.62 6.66 -2.71
CA VAL A 77 2.88 5.42 -2.44
C VAL A 77 1.53 5.57 -3.10
N GLN A 78 1.19 4.66 -4.01
CA GLN A 78 -0.08 4.61 -4.72
C GLN A 78 -0.80 3.34 -4.32
N ILE A 79 -2.10 3.44 -4.03
CA ILE A 79 -2.97 2.28 -3.87
C ILE A 79 -4.13 2.42 -4.83
N GLU A 80 -4.35 1.35 -5.60
CA GLU A 80 -5.44 1.19 -6.55
C GLU A 80 -6.33 0.06 -6.10
N VAL A 81 -7.64 0.31 -6.08
CA VAL A 81 -8.67 -0.67 -5.72
C VAL A 81 -9.69 -0.72 -6.85
N ALA A 82 -9.97 -1.93 -7.32
CA ALA A 82 -11.02 -2.22 -8.28
C ALA A 82 -12.18 -2.96 -7.60
N GLU A 83 -13.39 -2.77 -8.11
CA GLU A 83 -14.60 -3.42 -7.58
C GLU A 83 -14.66 -4.90 -8.01
N GLU A 84 -14.14 -5.22 -9.20
CA GLU A 84 -14.12 -6.57 -9.76
C GLU A 84 -12.81 -6.83 -10.51
N ILE A 85 -12.43 -8.11 -10.64
CA ILE A 85 -11.17 -8.53 -11.28
C ILE A 85 -11.05 -8.05 -12.73
N GLU A 86 -12.18 -7.86 -13.41
CA GLU A 86 -12.28 -7.41 -14.81
C GLU A 86 -12.52 -5.90 -14.93
N ALA A 87 -12.48 -5.15 -13.82
CA ALA A 87 -12.73 -3.71 -13.87
C ALA A 87 -11.57 -2.96 -14.54
N ASP A 88 -11.90 -2.17 -15.56
CA ASP A 88 -10.97 -1.22 -16.19
C ASP A 88 -10.81 0.08 -15.37
N ASP A 89 -11.76 0.35 -14.46
CA ASP A 89 -11.81 1.53 -13.61
C ASP A 89 -11.30 1.22 -12.19
N PHE A 90 -10.26 1.95 -11.78
CA PHE A 90 -9.68 1.84 -10.44
C PHE A 90 -9.93 3.09 -9.63
N ALA A 91 -10.39 2.90 -8.40
CA ALA A 91 -10.24 3.90 -7.36
C ALA A 91 -8.76 4.05 -7.02
N ARG A 92 -8.23 5.29 -7.04
CA ARG A 92 -6.80 5.54 -6.81
C ARG A 92 -6.59 6.63 -5.77
N VAL A 93 -5.73 6.35 -4.79
CA VAL A 93 -5.14 7.36 -3.91
C VAL A 93 -3.62 7.33 -3.99
N ARG A 94 -3.02 8.52 -3.97
CA ARG A 94 -1.57 8.74 -4.04
C ARG A 94 -1.13 9.58 -2.87
N LEU A 95 -0.14 9.09 -2.13
CA LEU A 95 0.45 9.78 -0.99
C LEU A 95 1.92 10.06 -1.29
N ARG A 96 2.32 11.32 -1.16
CA ARG A 96 3.73 11.71 -1.26
C ARG A 96 4.43 11.46 0.07
N THR A 97 5.63 10.90 0.01
CA THR A 97 6.39 10.50 1.19
C THR A 97 7.89 10.65 0.99
N ASP A 98 8.66 10.32 2.02
CA ASP A 98 10.12 10.25 2.02
C ASP A 98 10.58 8.87 2.52
N TYR A 99 11.89 8.62 2.51
CA TYR A 99 12.46 7.34 2.94
C TYR A 99 12.26 7.04 4.44
N SER A 100 12.23 8.06 5.30
CA SER A 100 12.04 7.86 6.74
C SER A 100 10.63 7.33 7.04
N ARG A 101 9.64 7.91 6.36
CA ARG A 101 8.23 7.52 6.43
C ARG A 101 7.97 6.20 5.70
N LEU A 102 8.65 5.97 4.57
CA LEU A 102 8.60 4.68 3.89
C LEU A 102 9.16 3.56 4.78
N SER A 103 10.25 3.81 5.51
CA SER A 103 10.83 2.86 6.46
C SER A 103 9.85 2.55 7.59
N ARG A 104 9.16 3.56 8.12
CA ARG A 104 8.09 3.37 9.11
C ARG A 104 6.96 2.49 8.54
N PHE A 105 6.46 2.80 7.35
CA PHE A 105 5.43 2.01 6.68
C PHE A 105 5.87 0.55 6.49
N THR A 106 7.10 0.34 6.02
CA THR A 106 7.68 -0.99 5.80
C THR A 106 7.78 -1.79 7.10
N ASN A 107 8.15 -1.13 8.21
CA ASN A 107 8.17 -1.76 9.53
C ASN A 107 6.76 -2.14 9.99
N GLN A 108 5.76 -1.27 9.77
CA GLN A 108 4.38 -1.57 10.11
C GLN A 108 3.82 -2.74 9.31
N LEU A 109 4.10 -2.81 7.99
CA LEU A 109 3.76 -3.98 7.17
C LEU A 109 4.42 -5.25 7.70
N SER A 110 5.67 -5.18 8.14
CA SER A 110 6.37 -6.34 8.71
C SER A 110 5.78 -6.79 10.05
N LEU A 111 5.29 -5.87 10.88
CA LEU A 111 4.59 -6.21 12.13
C LEU A 111 3.23 -6.81 11.83
N MET A 112 2.54 -6.30 10.82
CA MET A 112 1.25 -6.80 10.37
C MET A 112 1.35 -8.23 9.81
N ALA A 113 2.34 -8.51 8.97
CA ALA A 113 2.61 -9.85 8.45
C ALA A 113 2.91 -10.88 9.57
N LYS A 114 3.37 -10.43 10.74
CA LYS A 114 3.60 -11.27 11.92
C LYS A 114 2.38 -11.40 12.84
N GLY A 115 1.26 -10.75 12.51
CA GLY A 115 0.09 -10.66 13.37
C GLY A 115 0.29 -9.79 14.62
N GLU A 116 1.35 -9.00 14.69
CA GLU A 116 1.65 -8.09 15.82
C GLU A 116 0.93 -6.74 15.66
N LEU A 117 0.42 -6.45 14.46
CA LEU A 117 -0.32 -5.24 14.12
C LEU A 117 -1.50 -5.64 13.21
N THR A 118 -2.68 -5.09 13.45
CA THR A 118 -3.86 -5.39 12.63
C THR A 118 -4.27 -4.25 11.70
N GLU A 119 -3.73 -3.04 11.92
CA GLU A 119 -4.13 -1.84 11.19
C GLU A 119 -2.93 -0.94 10.86
N ILE A 120 -2.88 -0.40 9.64
CA ILE A 120 -1.93 0.63 9.21
C ILE A 120 -2.71 1.77 8.59
N ILE A 121 -2.48 2.99 9.08
CA ILE A 121 -3.10 4.20 8.54
C ILE A 121 -2.04 5.03 7.82
N LEU A 122 -2.33 5.38 6.57
CA LEU A 122 -1.55 6.31 5.76
C LEU A 122 -2.41 7.52 5.43
N GLU A 123 -1.93 8.72 5.73
CA GLU A 123 -2.67 9.96 5.48
C GLU A 123 -1.81 10.93 4.65
N GLU A 124 -2.46 11.76 3.85
CA GLU A 124 -1.81 12.94 3.29
C GLU A 124 -1.44 13.91 4.42
N ASP A 125 -0.22 14.44 4.37
CA ASP A 125 0.11 15.60 5.19
C ASP A 125 -0.87 16.75 4.85
N LYS A 126 -1.35 17.43 5.89
CA LYS A 126 -1.99 18.72 5.70
C LYS A 126 -0.91 19.69 5.22
N ALA A 127 -1.04 20.14 3.97
CA ALA A 127 -0.28 21.25 3.44
C ALA A 127 -0.43 22.52 4.30
#